data_AF-A0A6N9TPT9-F1
#
_entry.id   AF-A0A6N9TPT9-F1
#
_cell.length_a   1.000
_cell.length_b   1.000
_cell.length_c   1.000
_cell.angle_alpha   90.00
_cell.angle_beta   90.00
_cell.angle_gamma   90.00
#
_symmetry.space_group_name_H-M   'P 1'
#
loop_
_entity.id
_entity.type
_entity.pdbx_description
1 polymer ?
#
loop_
_entity_poly.entity_id
_entity_poly.type
_entity_poly.pdbx_seq_one_letter_code
_entity_poly.pdbx_strand_id
1 'polypeptide(L)'
;ELAAVLAELTGRGVQVLLVEGGGGVHGAFWDAGLVDEACFFYAPVVIGGEGARSAVAGRGAESVSAAARLHDVELRRLGDNWMVRGLVRDVDRFWPAG
;
A
#
# COMPACT_ATOMS: atom_id res chain seq x y z
N GLU A 1 0.15 18.42 6.80
CA GLU A 1 0.73 17.35 7.65
C GLU A 1 1.55 16.32 6.89
N LEU A 2 0.97 15.40 6.09
CA LEU A 2 1.74 14.32 5.42
C LEU A 2 2.93 14.83 4.58
N ALA A 3 2.72 15.87 3.77
CA ALA A 3 3.78 16.48 2.96
C ALA A 3 4.95 17.02 3.81
N ALA A 4 4.70 17.57 5.00
CA ALA A 4 5.75 18.07 5.88
C ALA A 4 6.60 16.94 6.47
N VAL A 5 5.95 15.82 6.84
CA VAL A 5 6.66 14.61 7.29
C VAL A 5 7.55 14.05 6.18
N LEU A 6 7.04 13.97 4.95
CA LEU A 6 7.84 13.50 3.83
C LEU A 6 9.02 14.42 3.51
N ALA A 7 8.82 15.74 3.55
CA ALA A 7 9.90 16.70 3.36
C ALA A 7 11.00 16.56 4.43
N GLU A 8 10.62 16.35 5.69
CA GLU A 8 11.57 16.09 6.77
C GLU A 8 12.35 14.78 6.55
N LEU A 9 11.67 13.70 6.14
CA LEU A 9 12.31 12.42 5.82
C LEU A 9 13.30 12.55 4.65
N THR A 10 12.91 13.28 3.60
CA THR A 10 13.82 13.61 2.48
C THR A 10 15.02 14.41 2.96
N GLY A 11 14.84 15.40 3.85
CA GLY A 11 15.92 16.17 4.47
C GLY A 11 16.90 15.31 5.28
N ARG A 12 16.44 14.16 5.80
CA ARG A 12 17.26 13.14 6.48
C ARG A 12 17.89 12.12 5.53
N GLY A 13 17.71 12.28 4.22
CA GLY A 13 18.25 11.37 3.20
C GLY A 13 17.43 10.09 3.00
N VAL A 14 16.20 10.01 3.51
CA VAL A 14 15.32 8.87 3.26
C VAL A 14 14.79 8.95 1.83
N GLN A 15 15.17 7.98 1.01
CA GLN A 15 14.78 7.88 -0.40
C GLN A 15 13.65 6.87 -0.63
N VAL A 16 13.54 5.87 0.25
CA VAL A 16 12.51 4.82 0.20
C VAL A 16 11.87 4.71 1.56
N LEU A 17 10.54 4.74 1.59
CA LEU A 17 9.75 4.65 2.80
C LEU A 17 8.86 3.41 2.74
N LEU A 18 9.09 2.47 3.64
CA LEU A 18 8.14 1.39 3.89
C LEU A 18 7.04 1.90 4.84
N VAL A 19 5.80 1.92 4.37
CA VAL A 19 4.64 2.33 5.15
C VAL A 19 3.87 1.08 5.55
N GLU A 20 3.83 0.76 6.85
CA GLU A 20 3.10 -0.40 7.41
C GLU A 20 1.90 0.00 8.29
N GLY A 21 1.67 1.31 8.47
CA GLY A 21 0.66 1.81 9.39
C GLY A 21 -0.77 1.39 9.04
N GLY A 22 -1.68 1.37 10.02
CA GLY A 22 -3.06 0.89 9.82
C GLY A 22 -3.86 1.68 8.77
N GLY A 23 -5.08 1.21 8.45
CA GLY A 23 -5.84 1.65 7.28
C GLY A 23 -5.97 3.17 7.06
N GLY A 24 -6.02 3.99 8.11
CA GLY A 24 -6.02 5.45 7.98
C GLY A 24 -4.72 6.04 7.42
N VAL A 25 -3.56 5.51 7.82
CA VAL A 25 -2.25 5.94 7.29
C VAL A 25 -2.14 5.52 5.83
N HIS A 26 -2.41 4.26 5.51
CA HIS A 26 -2.46 3.81 4.12
C HIS A 26 -3.41 4.67 3.28
N GLY A 27 -4.62 4.90 3.79
CA GLY A 27 -5.62 5.76 3.15
C GLY A 27 -5.09 7.15 2.82
N ALA A 28 -4.41 7.81 3.76
CA ALA A 28 -3.82 9.14 3.53
C ALA A 28 -2.77 9.15 2.40
N PHE A 29 -1.96 8.09 2.26
CA PHE A 29 -0.99 7.98 1.15
C PHE A 29 -1.68 7.73 -0.19
N TRP A 30 -2.70 6.87 -0.22
CA TRP A 30 -3.50 6.59 -1.42
C TRP A 30 -4.27 7.84 -1.88
N ASP A 31 -4.96 8.49 -0.95
CA ASP A 31 -5.71 9.73 -1.17
C ASP A 31 -4.84 10.89 -1.65
N ALA A 32 -3.54 10.88 -1.34
CA ALA A 32 -2.57 11.87 -1.76
C ALA A 32 -1.86 11.50 -3.08
N GLY A 33 -2.08 10.30 -3.62
CA GLY A 33 -1.37 9.82 -4.80
C GLY A 33 0.14 9.68 -4.54
N LEU A 34 0.53 9.16 -3.38
CA LEU A 34 1.93 9.03 -2.94
C LEU A 34 2.40 7.58 -2.82
N VAL A 35 1.63 6.63 -3.38
CA VAL A 35 1.99 5.21 -3.40
C VAL A 35 2.61 4.87 -4.75
N ASP A 36 3.78 4.24 -4.72
CA ASP A 36 4.49 3.75 -5.90
C ASP A 36 4.33 2.24 -6.08
N GLU A 37 4.33 1.50 -4.97
CA GLU A 37 4.21 0.05 -4.91
C GLU A 37 3.35 -0.37 -3.70
N ALA A 38 2.56 -1.43 -3.85
CA ALA A 38 1.72 -1.98 -2.79
C ALA A 38 2.00 -3.48 -2.58
N CYS A 39 1.92 -3.91 -1.32
CA CYS A 39 2.07 -5.30 -0.93
C CYS A 39 0.97 -5.67 0.08
N PHE A 40 0.15 -6.66 -0.27
CA PHE A 40 -0.95 -7.15 0.55
C PHE A 40 -0.65 -8.58 1.01
N PHE A 41 -0.88 -8.83 2.31
CA PHE A 41 -0.71 -10.15 2.90
C PHE A 41 -2.07 -10.72 3.32
N TYR A 42 -2.35 -11.93 2.87
CA TYR A 42 -3.62 -12.63 3.11
C TYR A 42 -3.38 -13.91 3.90
N ALA A 43 -3.97 -13.97 5.08
CA ALA A 43 -4.03 -15.16 5.91
C ALA A 43 -5.34 -15.94 5.66
N PRO A 44 -5.36 -17.27 5.86
CA PRO A 44 -6.57 -18.08 5.80
C PRO A 44 -7.44 -17.90 7.07
N VAL A 45 -7.69 -16.65 7.47
CA VAL A 45 -8.39 -16.28 8.70
C VAL A 45 -9.51 -15.30 8.36
N VAL A 46 -10.71 -15.55 8.89
CA VAL A 46 -11.88 -14.69 8.74
C VAL A 46 -12.19 -14.02 10.07
N ILE A 47 -12.08 -12.69 10.13
CA ILE A 47 -12.37 -11.89 11.33
C ILE A 47 -13.86 -11.47 11.34
N GLY A 48 -14.35 -10.89 10.24
CA GLY A 48 -15.71 -10.34 10.15
C GLY A 48 -15.94 -9.08 10.99
N GLY A 49 -17.15 -8.52 10.93
CA GLY A 49 -17.59 -7.36 11.71
C GLY A 49 -17.69 -6.07 10.89
N GLU A 50 -18.82 -5.37 11.03
CA GLU A 50 -19.11 -4.10 10.31
C GLU A 50 -18.09 -2.99 10.65
N GLY A 51 -17.63 -2.95 11.90
CA GLY A 51 -16.61 -2.01 12.37
C GLY A 51 -15.17 -2.53 12.26
N ALA A 52 -14.94 -3.65 11.56
CA ALA A 52 -13.59 -4.17 11.36
C ALA A 52 -12.72 -3.17 10.60
N ARG A 53 -11.45 -3.06 10.97
CA ARG A 53 -10.53 -2.12 10.33
C ARG A 53 -10.19 -2.59 8.92
N SER A 54 -10.49 -1.76 7.93
CA SER A 54 -10.04 -1.98 6.55
C SER A 54 -8.52 -1.86 6.43
N ALA A 55 -7.93 -2.65 5.52
CA ALA A 55 -6.51 -2.53 5.17
C ALA A 55 -6.19 -1.16 4.57
N VAL A 56 -7.08 -0.59 3.76
CA VAL A 56 -6.97 0.79 3.26
C VAL A 56 -8.26 1.51 3.60
N ALA A 57 -8.16 2.62 4.34
CA ALA A 57 -9.28 3.52 4.65
C ALA A 57 -9.11 4.83 3.86
N GLY A 58 -9.68 5.93 4.35
CA GLY A 58 -9.60 7.25 3.70
C GLY A 58 -10.83 7.55 2.85
N ARG A 59 -10.71 8.49 1.91
CA ARG A 59 -11.79 8.87 1.00
C ARG A 59 -12.13 7.76 0.03
N GLY A 60 -11.10 7.05 -0.46
CA GLY A 60 -11.27 5.95 -1.41
C GLY A 60 -11.64 6.43 -2.82
N ALA A 61 -11.80 5.48 -3.74
CA ALA A 61 -12.18 5.75 -5.11
C ALA A 61 -13.72 5.82 -5.26
N GLU A 62 -14.20 6.79 -6.02
CA GLU A 62 -15.65 6.96 -6.28
C GLU A 62 -16.23 5.86 -7.19
N SER A 63 -15.36 5.18 -7.95
CA SER A 63 -15.74 4.09 -8.85
C SER A 63 -14.57 3.13 -9.10
N VAL A 64 -14.87 1.94 -9.61
CA VAL A 64 -13.85 0.94 -9.98
C VAL A 64 -12.92 1.45 -11.08
N SER A 65 -13.42 2.27 -12.01
CA SER A 65 -12.60 2.87 -13.07
C SER A 65 -11.67 3.98 -12.56
N ALA A 66 -12.05 4.65 -11.46
CA ALA A 66 -11.20 5.64 -10.78
C ALA A 66 -10.25 5.02 -9.75
N ALA A 67 -10.40 3.72 -9.45
CA ALA A 67 -9.55 3.03 -8.48
C ALA A 67 -8.15 2.78 -9.05
N ALA A 68 -7.15 2.89 -8.19
CA ALA A 68 -5.79 2.49 -8.54
C ALA A 68 -5.76 0.99 -8.88
N ARG A 69 -5.16 0.66 -10.02
CA ARG A 69 -4.97 -0.72 -10.47
C ARG A 69 -3.49 -1.06 -10.37
N LEU A 70 -3.20 -2.13 -9.63
CA LEU A 70 -1.84 -2.66 -9.61
C LEU A 70 -1.48 -3.26 -10.97
N HIS A 71 -0.26 -3.00 -11.42
CA HIS A 71 0.37 -3.63 -12.57
C HIS A 71 1.61 -4.41 -12.14
N ASP A 72 2.12 -5.24 -13.05
CA ASP A 72 3.21 -6.18 -12.80
C ASP A 72 3.07 -6.98 -11.49
N VAL A 73 1.88 -7.54 -11.33
CA VAL A 73 1.48 -8.19 -10.08
C VAL A 73 2.22 -9.51 -9.90
N GLU A 74 2.84 -9.67 -8.74
CA GLU A 74 3.46 -10.90 -8.25
C GLU A 74 2.57 -11.50 -7.15
N LEU A 75 2.28 -12.80 -7.27
CA LEU A 75 1.62 -13.58 -6.22
C LEU A 75 2.61 -14.60 -5.66
N ARG A 76 2.87 -14.56 -4.36
CA ARG A 76 3.79 -15.49 -3.68
C ARG A 76 3.11 -16.17 -2.50
N ARG A 77 3.32 -17.48 -2.37
CA ARG A 77 2.90 -18.24 -1.19
C ARG A 77 3.95 -18.10 -0.07
N LEU A 78 3.50 -17.78 1.13
CA LEU A 78 4.31 -17.61 2.35
C LEU A 78 3.76 -18.55 3.44
N GLY A 79 4.18 -19.81 3.41
CA GLY A 79 3.61 -20.85 4.29
C GLY A 79 2.15 -21.14 3.93
N ASP A 80 1.24 -20.84 4.86
CA ASP A 80 -0.22 -20.88 4.69
C ASP A 80 -0.82 -19.54 4.24
N ASN A 81 0.00 -18.49 4.12
CA ASN A 81 -0.40 -17.15 3.70
C ASN A 81 -0.05 -16.90 2.22
N TRP A 82 -0.59 -15.80 1.69
CA TRP A 82 -0.30 -15.29 0.36
C TRP A 82 0.12 -13.83 0.41
N MET A 83 1.03 -13.45 -0.47
CA MET A 83 1.45 -12.07 -0.72
C MET A 83 1.06 -11.70 -2.14
N VAL A 84 0.34 -10.58 -2.29
CA VAL A 84 0.08 -9.93 -3.58
C VAL A 84 0.86 -8.63 -3.60
N ARG A 85 1.82 -8.51 -4.50
CA ARG A 85 2.65 -7.32 -4.67
C ARG A 85 2.45 -6.76 -6.08
N GLY A 86 2.46 -5.44 -6.24
CA GLY A 86 2.39 -4.83 -7.57
C GLY A 86 2.68 -3.33 -7.54
N LEU A 87 3.03 -2.80 -8.70
CA LEU A 87 3.30 -1.38 -8.90
C LEU A 87 2.00 -0.61 -9.10
N VAL A 88 1.98 0.64 -8.63
CA VAL A 88 0.86 1.58 -8.78
C VAL A 88 1.13 2.59 -9.90
N ARG A 89 2.41 2.91 -10.11
CA ARG A 89 2.89 3.75 -11.20
C ARG A 89 4.22 3.18 -11.70
N ASP A 90 4.65 3.65 -12.87
CA ASP A 90 5.92 3.23 -13.47
C ASP A 90 7.11 3.82 -12.69
N VAL A 91 7.65 3.01 -11.78
CA VAL A 91 8.90 3.26 -11.05
C VAL A 91 9.83 2.07 -11.18
N ASP A 92 11.13 2.33 -11.03
CA ASP A 92 12.10 1.25 -10.91
C ASP A 92 11.80 0.42 -9.66
N ARG A 93 11.70 -0.91 -9.83
CA ARG A 93 11.44 -1.82 -8.73
C ARG A 93 12.62 -1.78 -7.76
N PHE A 94 12.39 -1.22 -6.57
CA PHE A 94 13.44 -1.08 -5.56
C PHE A 94 13.79 -2.41 -4.87
N TRP A 95 12.78 -3.26 -4.60
CA TRP A 95 13.02 -4.57 -3.97
C TRP A 95 13.21 -5.67 -5.03
N PRO A 96 14.34 -6.40 -5.03
CA PRO A 96 14.60 -7.45 -6.00
C PRO A 96 13.54 -8.54 -5.88
N ALA A 97 13.01 -8.98 -7.02
CA ALA A 97 12.26 -10.23 -7.08
C ALA A 97 13.23 -11.35 -6.67
N GLY A 98 12.93 -12.00 -5.55
CA GLY A 98 13.73 -13.10 -5.02
C GLY A 98 13.45 -14.40 -5.75
#